data_AF-A0A8S4GAJ7-F1
#
_entry.id   AF-A0A8S4GAJ7-F1
#
_cell.length_a   1.000
_cell.length_b   1.000
_cell.length_c   1.000
_cell.angle_alpha   90.00
_cell.angle_beta   90.00
_cell.angle_gamma   90.00
#
_symmetry.space_group_name_H-M   'P 1'
#
loop_
_entity.id
_entity.type
_entity.pdbx_description
1 polymer ?
#
loop_
_entity_poly.entity_id
_entity_poly.type
_entity_poly.pdbx_seq_one_letter_code
_entity_poly.pdbx_strand_id
1 'polypeptide(L)'
;MANNSDKIDNSELKLLIKKRGSCKAQLTQFETFLSRLDGCDGLSELLKTELGIRMKKIELLQSDFDKLQCEIELLSDNVDEAYADRDQFESKLFRLLSVAHGLLAAAARYPAAGAPGGDGTSDAAEECPLVKVADKHGSLHTARLLLDNGSTSNFVTESLCEKLDLKRYNASSTVSGINNHATSTTESCDLAIQSYTDASERAYGSCVYIRTIRNDGTAHVCLLTSKNKVAPIKPTTIPRLELCGALLGTRLCKKVLDSLTVKIDQCYYWSDSTIVLGWLNTATSRLERFVRNRVNEIQESTAGDTWSYVPSKQNPADLVSRGVKADLIMKAVHIELVSSLTKEAYLAALNRFMARRGRPQTIYSDHGSNFIGGFNELSDLFRNSLSDIPTILSHDEIDFKFIPPYSPHFGGIWEAAVKSVKHHLRRVLALAHVTYEEMITCLNQIEAILNSRPLTPLSSDPSDLSFLSPSHFLIGRPLTSVPYPQVSDCNVHRLDRFQRIEFLR
;
A
#
# COMPACT_ATOMS: atom_id res chain seq x y z
N MET A 1 -36.03 -47.25 1.74
CA MET A 1 -34.62 -47.45 1.33
C MET A 1 -33.75 -46.20 1.58
N ALA A 2 -34.08 -45.35 2.56
CA ALA A 2 -33.33 -44.12 2.86
C ALA A 2 -32.52 -44.25 4.17
N ASN A 3 -31.62 -45.23 4.28
CA ASN A 3 -30.87 -45.41 5.54
C ASN A 3 -29.50 -46.08 5.45
N ASN A 4 -28.94 -46.22 4.23
CA ASN A 4 -27.59 -46.77 4.04
C ASN A 4 -26.60 -45.75 3.44
N SER A 5 -27.05 -44.81 2.59
CA SER A 5 -26.20 -43.74 2.01
C SER A 5 -25.75 -42.75 3.09
N ASP A 6 -26.69 -42.14 3.81
CA ASP A 6 -26.41 -41.13 4.85
C ASP A 6 -25.58 -41.66 6.02
N LYS A 7 -25.63 -42.98 6.28
CA LYS A 7 -24.80 -43.63 7.31
C LYS A 7 -23.36 -43.84 6.86
N ILE A 8 -23.13 -44.08 5.56
CA ILE A 8 -21.79 -44.27 4.99
C ILE A 8 -21.08 -42.92 4.93
N ASP A 9 -21.75 -41.88 4.42
CA ASP A 9 -21.19 -40.51 4.27
C ASP A 9 -20.79 -39.90 5.63
N ASN A 10 -21.61 -40.10 6.68
CA ASN A 10 -21.31 -39.59 8.02
C ASN A 10 -20.17 -40.35 8.72
N SER A 11 -19.94 -41.62 8.35
CA SER A 11 -18.82 -42.41 8.88
C SER A 11 -17.48 -42.03 8.25
N GLU A 12 -17.50 -41.70 6.96
CA GLU A 12 -16.34 -41.28 6.19
C GLU A 12 -15.86 -39.87 6.59
N LEU A 13 -16.80 -38.93 6.73
CA LEU A 13 -16.51 -37.58 7.23
C LEU A 13 -15.83 -37.61 8.62
N LYS A 14 -16.30 -38.45 9.54
CA LYS A 14 -15.68 -38.61 10.87
C LYS A 14 -14.25 -39.14 10.79
N LEU A 15 -13.96 -40.05 9.87
CA LEU A 15 -12.61 -40.56 9.65
C LEU A 15 -11.68 -39.48 9.11
N LEU A 16 -12.16 -38.67 8.16
CA LEU A 16 -11.39 -37.56 7.58
C LEU A 16 -11.10 -36.48 8.62
N ILE A 17 -12.08 -36.08 9.43
CA ILE A 17 -11.90 -35.12 10.53
C ILE A 17 -10.84 -35.63 11.52
N LYS A 18 -10.83 -36.94 11.83
CA LYS A 18 -9.80 -37.55 12.69
C LYS A 18 -8.41 -37.48 12.06
N LYS A 19 -8.28 -37.76 10.75
CA LYS A 19 -7.00 -37.65 10.02
C LYS A 19 -6.49 -36.20 10.00
N ARG A 20 -7.38 -35.23 9.74
CA ARG A 20 -7.10 -33.79 9.83
C ARG A 20 -6.60 -33.38 11.22
N GLY A 21 -7.19 -33.93 12.28
CA GLY A 21 -6.73 -33.74 13.66
C GLY A 21 -5.29 -34.22 13.88
N SER A 22 -4.88 -35.30 13.22
CA SER A 22 -3.49 -35.78 13.23
C SER A 22 -2.53 -34.77 12.57
N CYS A 23 -2.92 -34.17 11.44
CA CYS A 23 -2.12 -33.12 10.78
C CYS A 23 -1.96 -31.90 11.69
N LYS A 24 -3.05 -31.43 12.32
CA LYS A 24 -3.02 -30.32 13.29
C LYS A 24 -2.08 -30.61 14.48
N ALA A 25 -2.05 -31.87 14.96
CA ALA A 25 -1.16 -32.29 16.03
C ALA A 25 0.32 -32.27 15.61
N GLN A 26 0.65 -32.76 14.41
CA GLN A 26 2.02 -32.72 13.88
C GLN A 26 2.53 -31.28 13.72
N LEU A 27 1.66 -30.37 13.29
CA LEU A 27 2.02 -28.96 13.18
C LEU A 27 2.29 -28.31 14.55
N THR A 28 1.52 -28.71 15.56
CA THR A 28 1.72 -28.26 16.95
C THR A 28 3.02 -28.80 17.54
N GLN A 29 3.43 -30.03 17.19
CA GLN A 29 4.74 -30.56 17.59
C GLN A 29 5.90 -29.79 16.96
N PHE A 30 5.74 -29.32 15.71
CA PHE A 30 6.74 -28.47 15.06
C PHE A 30 6.83 -27.09 15.70
N GLU A 31 5.71 -26.50 16.09
CA GLU A 31 5.68 -25.27 16.91
C GLU A 31 6.45 -25.44 18.22
N THR A 32 6.16 -26.50 18.98
CA THR A 32 6.88 -26.77 20.23
C THR A 32 8.39 -26.95 20.01
N PHE A 33 8.80 -27.50 18.87
CA PHE A 33 10.20 -27.60 18.51
C PHE A 33 10.83 -26.22 18.25
N LEU A 34 10.17 -25.37 17.44
CA LEU A 34 10.67 -24.02 17.14
C LEU A 34 10.75 -23.14 18.39
N SER A 35 9.78 -23.23 19.30
CA SER A 35 9.80 -22.48 20.57
C SER A 35 10.97 -22.84 21.49
N ARG A 36 11.59 -24.02 21.33
CA ARG A 36 12.81 -24.40 22.07
C ARG A 36 14.08 -23.80 21.48
N LEU A 37 14.01 -23.29 20.25
CA LEU A 37 15.12 -22.65 19.53
C LEU A 37 15.08 -21.12 19.66
N ASP A 38 13.99 -20.59 20.21
CA ASP A 38 13.80 -19.16 20.46
C ASP A 38 14.74 -18.71 21.60
N GLY A 39 15.60 -17.73 21.34
CA GLY A 39 16.60 -17.23 22.29
C GLY A 39 17.96 -17.95 22.32
N CYS A 40 18.25 -18.88 21.39
CA CYS A 40 19.60 -19.43 21.23
C CYS A 40 20.50 -18.51 20.38
N ASP A 41 21.67 -18.11 20.90
CA ASP A 41 22.70 -17.39 20.15
C ASP A 41 23.37 -18.32 19.12
N GLY A 42 22.73 -18.45 17.96
CA GLY A 42 23.19 -19.26 16.84
C GLY A 42 22.83 -20.75 16.94
N LEU A 43 22.36 -21.31 15.84
CA LEU A 43 22.05 -22.74 15.73
C LEU A 43 23.31 -23.56 15.43
N SER A 44 23.51 -24.68 16.14
CA SER A 44 24.53 -25.66 15.78
C SER A 44 24.20 -26.35 14.43
N GLU A 45 25.22 -26.82 13.71
CA GLU A 45 25.04 -27.51 12.41
C GLU A 45 24.11 -28.73 12.49
N LEU A 46 24.11 -29.43 13.63
CA LEU A 46 23.23 -30.56 13.88
C LEU A 46 21.76 -30.11 14.00
N LEU A 47 21.49 -29.01 14.70
CA LEU A 47 20.15 -28.44 14.82
C LEU A 47 19.65 -27.83 13.49
N LYS A 48 20.55 -27.25 12.68
CA LYS A 48 20.20 -26.78 11.32
C LYS A 48 19.75 -27.94 10.44
N THR A 49 20.48 -29.04 10.48
CA THR A 49 20.14 -30.26 9.72
C THR A 49 18.80 -30.85 10.18
N GLU A 50 18.59 -30.95 11.50
CA GLU A 50 17.33 -31.43 12.06
C GLU A 50 16.14 -30.51 11.72
N LEU A 51 16.33 -29.20 11.82
CA LEU A 51 15.34 -28.20 11.43
C LEU A 51 14.97 -28.35 9.95
N GLY A 52 15.96 -28.47 9.05
CA GLY A 52 15.74 -28.68 7.63
C GLY A 52 14.97 -29.98 7.30
N ILE A 53 15.25 -31.07 8.01
CA ILE A 53 14.50 -32.34 7.85
C ILE A 53 13.04 -32.17 8.31
N ARG A 54 12.83 -31.53 9.47
CA ARG A 54 11.48 -31.29 10.00
C ARG A 54 10.67 -30.34 9.11
N MET A 55 11.31 -29.32 8.51
CA MET A 55 10.69 -28.43 7.54
C MET A 55 10.17 -29.19 6.31
N LYS A 56 10.99 -30.05 5.70
CA LYS A 56 10.56 -30.90 4.57
C LYS A 56 9.36 -31.78 4.92
N LYS A 57 9.31 -32.31 6.14
CA LYS A 57 8.17 -33.10 6.63
C LYS A 57 6.90 -32.26 6.78
N ILE A 58 7.03 -31.01 7.21
CA ILE A 58 5.91 -30.07 7.38
C ILE A 58 5.41 -29.55 6.04
N GLU A 59 6.28 -29.37 5.05
CA GLU A 59 5.90 -29.06 3.66
C GLU A 59 5.09 -30.20 3.03
N LEU A 60 5.47 -31.47 3.26
CA LEU A 60 4.67 -32.62 2.83
C LEU A 60 3.32 -32.69 3.55
N LEU A 61 3.30 -32.34 4.84
CA LEU A 61 2.08 -32.32 5.65
C LEU A 61 1.02 -31.35 5.12
N GLN A 62 1.46 -30.25 4.50
CA GLN A 62 0.56 -29.30 3.83
C GLN A 62 -0.26 -29.98 2.73
N SER A 63 0.42 -30.68 1.82
CA SER A 63 -0.24 -31.41 0.72
C SER A 63 -1.21 -32.47 1.24
N ASP A 64 -0.86 -33.15 2.33
CA ASP A 64 -1.73 -34.16 2.93
C ASP A 64 -2.95 -33.54 3.62
N PHE A 65 -2.77 -32.40 4.30
CA PHE A 65 -3.88 -31.64 4.88
C PHE A 65 -4.82 -31.11 3.80
N ASP A 66 -4.29 -30.57 2.69
CA ASP A 66 -5.10 -30.01 1.60
C ASP A 66 -6.02 -31.04 0.98
N LYS A 67 -5.51 -32.26 0.71
CA LYS A 67 -6.32 -33.36 0.18
C LYS A 67 -7.44 -33.74 1.14
N LEU A 68 -7.11 -33.92 2.43
CA LEU A 68 -8.09 -34.28 3.46
C LEU A 68 -9.15 -33.18 3.65
N GLN A 69 -8.73 -31.92 3.65
CA GLN A 69 -9.61 -30.80 3.92
C GLN A 69 -10.55 -30.54 2.73
N CYS A 70 -10.09 -30.74 1.48
CA CYS A 70 -10.96 -30.74 0.30
C CYS A 70 -12.05 -31.82 0.39
N GLU A 71 -11.71 -33.04 0.83
CA GLU A 71 -12.70 -34.11 1.00
C GLU A 71 -13.70 -33.78 2.13
N ILE A 72 -13.25 -33.15 3.22
CA ILE A 72 -14.12 -32.69 4.32
C ILE A 72 -15.07 -31.58 3.85
N GLU A 73 -14.58 -30.61 3.09
CA GLU A 73 -15.39 -29.50 2.55
C GLU A 73 -16.50 -30.00 1.60
N LEU A 74 -16.26 -31.10 0.89
CA LEU A 74 -17.25 -31.73 0.02
C LEU A 74 -18.32 -32.53 0.77
N LEU A 75 -17.98 -33.08 1.93
CA LEU A 75 -18.84 -33.97 2.73
C LEU A 75 -19.49 -33.27 3.93
N SER A 76 -19.07 -32.06 4.28
CA SER A 76 -19.56 -31.31 5.45
C SER A 76 -20.85 -30.55 5.16
N ASP A 77 -21.85 -30.73 6.01
CA ASP A 77 -23.08 -29.91 6.01
C ASP A 77 -22.83 -28.47 6.50
N ASN A 78 -21.69 -28.23 7.17
CA ASN A 78 -21.26 -26.91 7.66
C ASN A 78 -19.95 -26.50 6.98
N VAL A 79 -20.07 -25.87 5.81
CA VAL A 79 -18.93 -25.50 4.96
C VAL A 79 -18.13 -24.34 5.54
N ASP A 80 -18.79 -23.39 6.24
CA ASP A 80 -18.12 -22.23 6.85
C ASP A 80 -17.14 -22.65 7.95
N GLU A 81 -17.51 -23.64 8.77
CA GLU A 81 -16.62 -24.21 9.79
C GLU A 81 -15.43 -24.94 9.16
N ALA A 82 -15.65 -25.65 8.05
CA ALA A 82 -14.58 -26.29 7.30
C ALA A 82 -13.60 -25.25 6.71
N TYR A 83 -14.09 -24.15 6.15
CA TYR A 83 -13.23 -23.06 5.67
C TYR A 83 -12.45 -22.37 6.79
N ALA A 84 -13.09 -22.13 7.94
CA ALA A 84 -12.40 -21.58 9.11
C ALA A 84 -11.28 -22.52 9.61
N ASP A 85 -11.50 -23.83 9.57
CA ASP A 85 -10.49 -24.83 9.94
C ASP A 85 -9.29 -24.87 8.99
N ARG A 86 -9.53 -24.65 7.69
CA ARG A 86 -8.47 -24.50 6.67
C ARG A 86 -7.64 -23.25 6.95
N ASP A 87 -8.30 -22.10 7.11
CA ASP A 87 -7.63 -20.82 7.36
C ASP A 87 -6.77 -20.85 8.62
N GLN A 88 -7.27 -21.45 9.71
CA GLN A 88 -6.51 -21.64 10.95
C GLN A 88 -5.27 -22.53 10.78
N PHE A 89 -5.40 -23.65 10.04
CA PHE A 89 -4.28 -24.55 9.82
C PHE A 89 -3.22 -23.92 8.92
N GLU A 90 -3.62 -23.34 7.79
CA GLU A 90 -2.72 -22.70 6.82
C GLU A 90 -2.00 -21.50 7.46
N SER A 91 -2.74 -20.63 8.17
CA SER A 91 -2.15 -19.50 8.91
C SER A 91 -1.10 -19.96 9.93
N LYS A 92 -1.38 -21.06 10.65
CA LYS A 92 -0.42 -21.64 11.62
C LYS A 92 0.78 -22.25 10.89
N LEU A 93 0.56 -22.98 9.80
CA LEU A 93 1.59 -23.66 9.03
C LEU A 93 2.62 -22.68 8.48
N PHE A 94 2.15 -21.66 7.78
CA PHE A 94 3.01 -20.70 7.12
C PHE A 94 3.74 -19.80 8.11
N ARG A 95 3.12 -19.45 9.25
CA ARG A 95 3.82 -18.76 10.34
C ARG A 95 5.03 -19.56 10.84
N LEU A 96 4.86 -20.87 11.06
CA LEU A 96 5.93 -21.72 11.58
C LEU A 96 7.05 -21.95 10.56
N LEU A 97 6.71 -22.16 9.28
CA LEU A 97 7.70 -22.25 8.21
C LEU A 97 8.49 -20.94 8.04
N SER A 98 7.85 -19.78 8.21
CA SER A 98 8.53 -18.48 8.19
C SER A 98 9.55 -18.34 9.32
N VAL A 99 9.19 -18.72 10.55
CA VAL A 99 10.11 -18.70 11.70
C VAL A 99 11.30 -19.62 11.45
N ALA A 100 11.04 -20.83 10.96
CA ALA A 100 12.07 -21.81 10.64
C ALA A 100 13.06 -21.32 9.56
N HIS A 101 12.55 -20.72 8.47
CA HIS A 101 13.39 -20.11 7.44
C HIS A 101 14.23 -18.95 7.97
N GLY A 102 13.66 -18.09 8.83
CA GLY A 102 14.37 -16.98 9.47
C GLY A 102 15.55 -17.44 10.32
N LEU A 103 15.35 -18.51 11.09
CA LEU A 103 16.39 -19.15 11.92
C LEU A 103 17.54 -19.72 11.08
N LEU A 104 17.26 -20.29 9.90
CA LEU A 104 18.31 -20.74 8.98
C LEU A 104 19.05 -19.58 8.29
N ALA A 105 18.34 -18.50 7.96
CA ALA A 105 18.90 -17.34 7.24
C ALA A 105 19.78 -16.44 8.12
N ALA A 106 19.45 -16.29 9.41
CA ALA A 106 20.24 -15.52 10.37
C ALA A 106 21.67 -16.06 10.56
N ALA A 107 21.87 -17.36 10.32
CA ALA A 107 23.17 -18.02 10.46
C ALA A 107 24.15 -17.75 9.30
N ALA A 108 23.76 -16.99 8.27
CA ALA A 108 24.51 -16.86 7.01
C ALA A 108 25.20 -15.49 6.78
N ARG A 109 25.27 -14.56 7.76
CA ARG A 109 25.84 -13.21 7.52
C ARG A 109 26.78 -12.70 8.64
N TYR A 110 28.08 -12.57 8.32
CA TYR A 110 29.02 -11.42 8.53
C TYR A 110 30.51 -11.87 8.38
N PRO A 111 31.42 -11.05 7.79
CA PRO A 111 32.14 -10.01 8.57
C PRO A 111 32.43 -8.63 7.89
N ALA A 112 32.39 -7.59 8.75
CA ALA A 112 33.09 -6.31 8.95
C ALA A 112 33.83 -5.45 7.86
N ALA A 113 33.45 -4.15 7.86
CA ALA A 113 34.22 -2.88 8.04
C ALA A 113 35.10 -2.21 6.92
N GLY A 114 34.88 -0.89 6.74
CA GLY A 114 35.87 0.09 6.22
C GLY A 114 35.30 1.38 5.57
N ALA A 115 35.74 2.57 6.00
CA ALA A 115 35.52 3.93 5.42
C ALA A 115 36.86 4.73 5.52
N PRO A 116 37.08 6.01 5.08
CA PRO A 116 36.29 6.97 4.25
C PRO A 116 37.12 7.87 3.24
N GLY A 117 36.45 8.83 2.53
CA GLY A 117 36.97 10.13 1.98
C GLY A 117 36.92 10.29 0.43
N GLY A 118 36.65 11.43 -0.25
CA GLY A 118 36.29 12.82 0.06
C GLY A 118 36.48 13.77 -1.18
N ASP A 119 35.43 14.54 -1.54
CA ASP A 119 35.33 15.90 -2.17
C ASP A 119 35.75 16.26 -3.63
N GLY A 120 34.99 17.16 -4.30
CA GLY A 120 35.50 18.02 -5.42
C GLY A 120 34.71 18.28 -6.76
N THR A 121 33.58 19.02 -6.72
CA THR A 121 33.01 20.09 -7.63
C THR A 121 33.10 20.19 -9.19
N SER A 122 31.91 20.49 -9.80
CA SER A 122 31.55 21.46 -10.89
C SER A 122 32.06 21.25 -12.35
N ASP A 123 31.40 21.58 -13.47
CA ASP A 123 30.13 22.28 -13.80
C ASP A 123 29.77 22.05 -15.31
N ALA A 124 28.58 22.52 -15.73
CA ALA A 124 28.14 22.90 -17.10
C ALA A 124 27.25 21.97 -17.97
N ALA A 125 25.98 22.43 -18.08
CA ALA A 125 25.01 22.48 -19.20
C ALA A 125 24.99 21.43 -20.34
N GLU A 126 23.87 20.74 -20.52
CA GLU A 126 22.85 21.00 -21.57
C GLU A 126 21.73 19.94 -21.50
N GLU A 127 20.63 20.22 -22.20
CA GLU A 127 19.25 19.79 -22.01
C GLU A 127 19.01 18.27 -21.88
N CYS A 128 18.57 17.84 -20.70
CA CYS A 128 18.07 16.50 -20.42
C CYS A 128 16.99 16.61 -19.34
N PRO A 129 15.91 15.81 -19.39
CA PRO A 129 14.82 15.93 -18.42
C PRO A 129 15.34 15.72 -17.00
N LEU A 130 15.15 16.74 -16.15
CA LEU A 130 15.48 16.69 -14.74
C LEU A 130 14.38 15.94 -13.99
N VAL A 131 14.72 14.85 -13.31
CA VAL A 131 13.81 14.07 -12.47
C VAL A 131 14.10 14.28 -10.99
N LYS A 132 13.09 14.16 -10.13
CA LYS A 132 13.26 14.21 -8.67
C LYS A 132 13.35 12.80 -8.11
N VAL A 133 14.41 12.52 -7.35
CA VAL A 133 14.69 11.21 -6.74
C VAL A 133 14.86 11.38 -5.24
N ALA A 134 14.22 10.56 -4.42
CA ALA A 134 14.28 10.67 -2.96
C ALA A 134 15.49 9.94 -2.36
N ASP A 135 16.19 10.57 -1.41
CA ASP A 135 17.26 9.93 -0.63
C ASP A 135 16.75 9.10 0.57
N LYS A 136 17.68 8.66 1.42
CA LYS A 136 17.36 7.88 2.63
C LYS A 136 16.61 8.61 3.73
N HIS A 137 16.58 9.93 3.68
CA HIS A 137 15.83 10.77 4.59
C HIS A 137 14.51 11.27 3.96
N GLY A 138 14.19 10.81 2.74
CA GLY A 138 13.02 11.25 1.98
C GLY A 138 13.18 12.62 1.33
N SER A 139 14.39 13.19 1.31
CA SER A 139 14.66 14.47 0.66
C SER A 139 14.78 14.28 -0.84
N LEU A 140 14.14 15.15 -1.63
CA LEU A 140 14.13 15.07 -3.08
C LEU A 140 15.38 15.74 -3.68
N HIS A 141 16.13 14.97 -4.43
CA HIS A 141 17.29 15.41 -5.21
C HIS A 141 16.91 15.54 -6.68
N THR A 142 17.40 16.58 -7.33
CA THR A 142 17.21 16.74 -8.77
C THR A 142 18.33 16.01 -9.50
N ALA A 143 17.98 15.03 -10.34
CA ALA A 143 18.90 14.24 -11.14
C ALA A 143 18.65 14.49 -12.63
N ARG A 144 19.72 14.53 -13.42
CA ARG A 144 19.63 14.64 -14.88
C ARG A 144 19.53 13.24 -15.48
N LEU A 145 18.50 13.01 -16.30
CA LEU A 145 18.29 11.73 -16.96
C LEU A 145 18.91 11.77 -18.35
N LEU A 146 20.00 11.01 -18.55
CA LEU A 146 20.65 10.91 -19.86
C LEU A 146 19.99 9.76 -20.63
N LEU A 147 19.12 10.09 -21.58
CA LEU A 147 18.47 9.12 -22.45
C LEU A 147 19.36 8.84 -23.66
N ASP A 148 20.25 7.86 -23.56
CA ASP A 148 20.99 7.37 -24.72
C ASP A 148 20.27 6.17 -25.34
N ASN A 149 19.46 6.43 -26.38
CA ASN A 149 18.75 5.40 -27.13
C ASN A 149 19.68 4.42 -27.88
N GLY A 150 21.01 4.65 -27.87
CA GLY A 150 21.99 3.77 -28.50
C GLY A 150 22.72 2.80 -27.56
N SER A 151 22.52 2.89 -26.24
CA SER A 151 23.32 2.16 -25.26
C SER A 151 22.62 0.92 -24.70
N THR A 152 23.34 -0.20 -24.57
CA THR A 152 22.84 -1.44 -23.95
C THR A 152 22.84 -1.37 -22.41
N SER A 153 23.23 -0.25 -21.81
CA SER A 153 23.43 -0.10 -20.37
C SER A 153 23.04 1.30 -19.90
N ASN A 154 22.45 1.35 -18.70
CA ASN A 154 22.04 2.60 -18.07
C ASN A 154 23.10 2.99 -17.05
N PHE A 155 23.55 4.24 -17.08
CA PHE A 155 24.60 4.73 -16.20
C PHE A 155 24.02 5.74 -15.21
N VAL A 156 24.53 5.70 -13.99
CA VAL A 156 24.20 6.66 -12.94
C VAL A 156 25.50 7.22 -12.39
N THR A 157 25.54 8.51 -12.07
CA THR A 157 26.75 9.13 -11.55
C THR A 157 27.05 8.66 -10.14
N GLU A 158 28.32 8.55 -9.78
CA GLU A 158 28.77 8.16 -8.44
C GLU A 158 28.13 9.05 -7.35
N SER A 159 28.16 10.38 -7.54
CA SER A 159 27.52 11.32 -6.62
C SER A 159 26.03 11.07 -6.40
N LEU A 160 25.30 10.63 -7.43
CA LEU A 160 23.88 10.31 -7.30
C LEU A 160 23.68 8.95 -6.60
N CYS A 161 24.51 7.95 -6.92
CA CYS A 161 24.56 6.69 -6.19
C CYS A 161 24.78 6.89 -4.69
N GLU A 162 25.74 7.72 -4.32
CA GLU A 162 26.05 8.07 -2.92
C GLU A 162 24.88 8.77 -2.23
N LYS A 163 24.27 9.75 -2.88
CA LYS A 163 23.09 10.46 -2.34
C LYS A 163 21.90 9.52 -2.11
N LEU A 164 21.68 8.58 -3.03
CA LEU A 164 20.59 7.60 -2.93
C LEU A 164 20.94 6.40 -2.03
N ASP A 165 22.21 6.29 -1.64
CA ASP A 165 22.80 5.23 -0.82
C ASP A 165 22.60 3.83 -1.43
N LEU A 166 22.69 3.72 -2.76
CA LEU A 166 22.44 2.46 -3.48
C LEU A 166 23.52 1.42 -3.17
N LYS A 167 23.11 0.16 -3.05
CA LYS A 167 24.05 -0.96 -2.91
C LYS A 167 24.80 -1.18 -4.22
N ARG A 168 26.14 -1.17 -4.13
CA ARG A 168 27.04 -1.30 -5.29
C ARG A 168 27.78 -2.63 -5.27
N TYR A 169 28.03 -3.17 -6.46
CA TYR A 169 28.86 -4.37 -6.67
C TYR A 169 29.92 -4.07 -7.71
N ASN A 170 31.13 -4.59 -7.52
CA ASN A 170 32.21 -4.42 -8.49
C ASN A 170 31.79 -4.98 -9.85
N ALA A 171 31.84 -4.12 -10.86
CA ALA A 171 31.61 -4.46 -12.26
C ALA A 171 32.74 -3.83 -13.08
N SER A 172 33.15 -4.48 -14.17
CA SER A 172 34.10 -3.87 -15.11
C SER A 172 33.44 -3.86 -16.48
N SER A 173 33.13 -2.66 -16.96
CA SER A 173 32.61 -2.46 -18.31
C SER A 173 33.16 -1.15 -18.85
N THR A 174 33.68 -1.18 -20.07
CA THR A 174 34.21 0.01 -20.74
C THR A 174 33.14 0.59 -21.63
N VAL A 175 32.81 1.86 -21.39
CA VAL A 175 31.87 2.65 -22.18
C VAL A 175 32.68 3.55 -23.09
N SER A 176 32.78 3.21 -24.37
CA SER A 176 33.42 4.07 -25.37
C SER A 176 32.39 4.98 -26.01
N GLY A 177 32.52 6.29 -25.79
CA GLY A 177 31.74 7.30 -26.49
C GLY A 177 32.15 7.44 -27.97
N ILE A 178 31.34 8.14 -28.75
CA ILE A 178 31.54 8.39 -30.20
C ILE A 178 32.91 9.03 -30.50
N ASN A 179 33.51 9.72 -29.53
CA ASN A 179 34.83 10.35 -29.64
C ASN A 179 36.01 9.44 -29.21
N ASN A 180 35.82 8.11 -29.14
CA ASN A 180 36.80 7.15 -28.61
C ASN A 180 37.24 7.41 -27.15
N HIS A 181 36.51 8.25 -26.42
CA HIS A 181 36.75 8.42 -24.98
C HIS A 181 36.10 7.27 -24.24
N ALA A 182 36.91 6.49 -23.52
CA ALA A 182 36.48 5.30 -22.81
C ALA A 182 36.34 5.60 -21.31
N THR A 183 35.11 5.57 -20.80
CA THR A 183 34.83 5.64 -19.36
C THR A 183 34.63 4.22 -18.85
N SER A 184 35.39 3.81 -17.84
CA SER A 184 35.21 2.52 -17.19
C SER A 184 34.17 2.62 -16.07
N THR A 185 33.10 1.85 -16.16
CA THR A 185 32.20 1.59 -15.04
C THR A 185 32.88 0.62 -14.08
N THR A 186 32.94 0.99 -12.80
CA THR A 186 33.54 0.19 -11.72
C THR A 186 32.50 -0.53 -10.86
N GLU A 187 31.24 -0.13 -10.93
CA GLU A 187 30.19 -0.59 -10.01
C GLU A 187 28.79 -0.68 -10.67
N SER A 188 27.95 -1.62 -10.21
CA SER A 188 26.54 -1.80 -10.64
C SER A 188 25.57 -1.92 -9.46
N CYS A 189 24.28 -1.69 -9.68
CA CYS A 189 23.21 -1.84 -8.67
C CYS A 189 22.03 -2.66 -9.23
N ASP A 190 21.38 -3.46 -8.38
CA ASP A 190 20.26 -4.32 -8.79
C ASP A 190 18.91 -3.58 -8.73
N LEU A 191 18.13 -3.69 -9.81
CA LEU A 191 16.75 -3.22 -9.91
C LEU A 191 15.81 -4.42 -10.03
N ALA A 192 14.81 -4.48 -9.14
CA ALA A 192 13.80 -5.53 -9.17
C ALA A 192 12.40 -4.94 -9.32
N ILE A 193 11.54 -5.62 -10.08
CA ILE A 193 10.11 -5.34 -10.11
C ILE A 193 9.38 -6.30 -9.18
N GLN A 194 8.37 -5.79 -8.47
CA GLN A 194 7.49 -6.55 -7.59
C GLN A 194 6.04 -6.31 -8.05
N SER A 195 5.37 -7.35 -8.55
CA SER A 195 3.98 -7.30 -9.00
C SER A 195 3.09 -8.06 -8.03
N TYR A 196 2.22 -7.35 -7.32
CA TYR A 196 1.23 -7.95 -6.42
C TYR A 196 -0.11 -8.03 -7.12
N THR A 197 -0.82 -9.15 -6.97
CA THR A 197 -2.13 -9.38 -7.60
C THR A 197 -3.16 -9.82 -6.57
N ASP A 198 -4.41 -9.43 -6.80
CA ASP A 198 -5.52 -9.80 -5.91
C ASP A 198 -6.86 -9.77 -6.67
N ALA A 199 -7.87 -10.45 -6.12
CA ALA A 199 -9.23 -10.41 -6.60
C ALA A 199 -10.28 -10.52 -5.47
N SER A 200 -11.42 -9.88 -5.70
CA SER A 200 -12.62 -9.97 -4.90
C SER A 200 -13.84 -10.23 -5.79
N GLU A 201 -15.00 -10.42 -5.18
CA GLU A 201 -16.28 -10.49 -5.89
C GLU A 201 -16.60 -9.22 -6.70
N ARG A 202 -15.95 -8.09 -6.39
CA ARG A 202 -16.24 -6.78 -6.98
C ARG A 202 -15.26 -6.39 -8.08
N ALA A 203 -13.98 -6.69 -7.90
CA ALA A 203 -12.93 -6.33 -8.84
C ALA A 203 -11.72 -7.25 -8.69
N TYR A 204 -10.86 -7.27 -9.70
CA TYR A 204 -9.54 -7.91 -9.64
C TYR A 204 -8.49 -6.98 -10.22
N GLY A 205 -7.25 -7.12 -9.78
CA GLY A 205 -6.22 -6.18 -10.18
C GLY A 205 -4.81 -6.55 -9.78
N SER A 206 -3.90 -5.63 -10.09
CA SER A 206 -2.50 -5.72 -9.73
C SER A 206 -1.88 -4.34 -9.50
N CYS A 207 -0.89 -4.28 -8.62
CA CYS A 207 0.00 -3.15 -8.44
C CYS A 207 1.46 -3.59 -8.65
N VAL A 208 2.22 -2.76 -9.37
CA VAL A 208 3.59 -3.00 -9.77
C VAL A 208 4.49 -1.96 -9.12
N TYR A 209 5.49 -2.43 -8.39
CA TYR A 209 6.47 -1.63 -7.69
C TYR A 209 7.86 -1.85 -8.27
N ILE A 210 8.70 -0.83 -8.19
CA ILE A 210 10.13 -0.96 -8.37
C ILE A 210 10.81 -0.98 -7.00
N ARG A 211 11.79 -1.85 -6.86
CA ARG A 211 12.55 -2.05 -5.63
C ARG A 211 14.04 -1.93 -5.90
N THR A 212 14.71 -1.14 -5.09
CA THR A 212 16.18 -1.06 -5.00
C THR A 212 16.64 -1.45 -3.61
N ILE A 213 17.89 -1.91 -3.50
CA ILE A 213 18.53 -2.21 -2.21
C ILE A 213 19.63 -1.17 -1.97
N ARG A 214 19.66 -0.62 -0.76
CA ARG A 214 20.69 0.31 -0.30
C ARG A 214 21.88 -0.40 0.34
N ASN A 215 23.00 0.31 0.52
CA ASN A 215 24.22 -0.26 1.11
C ASN A 215 24.01 -0.86 2.50
N ASP A 216 23.14 -0.22 3.31
CA ASP A 216 22.74 -0.69 4.64
C ASP A 216 21.80 -1.92 4.61
N GLY A 217 21.46 -2.42 3.42
CA GLY A 217 20.54 -3.53 3.20
C GLY A 217 19.07 -3.13 3.21
N THR A 218 18.74 -1.86 3.43
CA THR A 218 17.36 -1.39 3.40
C THR A 218 16.80 -1.41 1.98
N ALA A 219 15.56 -1.88 1.84
CA ALA A 219 14.87 -1.87 0.57
C ALA A 219 14.12 -0.55 0.41
N HIS A 220 14.34 0.15 -0.70
CA HIS A 220 13.50 1.25 -1.11
C HIS A 220 12.51 0.76 -2.17
N VAL A 221 11.22 1.00 -1.95
CA VAL A 221 10.15 0.49 -2.80
C VAL A 221 9.25 1.64 -3.22
N CYS A 222 8.96 1.74 -4.51
CA CYS A 222 8.10 2.78 -5.08
C CYS A 222 7.04 2.15 -5.99
N LEU A 223 5.78 2.59 -5.87
CA LEU A 223 4.71 2.17 -6.78
C LEU A 223 4.97 2.80 -8.15
N LEU A 224 5.10 1.97 -9.18
CA LEU A 224 5.18 2.44 -10.57
C LEU A 224 3.80 2.64 -11.16
N THR A 225 2.94 1.63 -11.04
CA THR A 225 1.60 1.65 -11.64
C THR A 225 0.70 0.61 -10.98
N SER A 226 -0.60 0.80 -11.10
CA SER A 226 -1.60 -0.23 -10.77
C SER A 226 -2.65 -0.31 -11.87
N LYS A 227 -3.36 -1.44 -11.92
CA LYS A 227 -4.48 -1.65 -12.84
C LYS A 227 -5.52 -2.56 -12.22
N ASN A 228 -6.78 -2.16 -12.31
CA ASN A 228 -7.93 -2.94 -11.89
C ASN A 228 -8.90 -3.20 -13.05
N LYS A 229 -9.78 -4.18 -12.85
CA LYS A 229 -10.98 -4.43 -13.65
C LYS A 229 -12.12 -4.82 -12.73
N VAL A 230 -13.33 -4.36 -13.06
CA VAL A 230 -14.55 -4.78 -12.38
C VAL A 230 -14.80 -6.26 -12.67
N ALA A 231 -15.24 -7.00 -11.66
CA ALA A 231 -15.61 -8.41 -11.82
C ALA A 231 -16.76 -8.54 -12.83
N PRO A 232 -16.78 -9.60 -13.67
CA PRO A 232 -17.86 -9.81 -14.62
C PRO A 232 -19.20 -9.95 -13.92
N ILE A 233 -20.27 -9.42 -14.54
CA ILE A 233 -21.65 -9.58 -14.04
C ILE A 233 -22.06 -11.06 -13.98
N LYS A 234 -21.52 -11.88 -14.89
CA LYS A 234 -21.76 -13.33 -14.87
C LYS A 234 -20.97 -13.99 -13.73
N PRO A 235 -21.62 -14.85 -12.92
CA PRO A 235 -20.95 -15.52 -11.80
C PRO A 235 -19.67 -16.21 -12.26
N THR A 236 -18.57 -15.87 -11.61
CA THR A 236 -17.24 -16.46 -11.80
C THR A 236 -16.69 -16.75 -10.41
N THR A 237 -16.06 -17.90 -10.24
CA THR A 237 -15.50 -18.28 -8.94
C THR A 237 -14.34 -17.37 -8.56
N ILE A 238 -14.14 -17.13 -7.26
CA ILE A 238 -13.01 -16.33 -6.74
C ILE A 238 -11.66 -16.80 -7.31
N PRO A 239 -11.33 -18.11 -7.34
CA PRO A 239 -10.05 -18.56 -7.92
C PRO A 239 -9.86 -18.18 -9.39
N ARG A 240 -10.94 -18.18 -10.19
CA ARG A 240 -10.87 -17.75 -11.60
C ARG A 240 -10.68 -16.24 -11.72
N LEU A 241 -11.20 -15.44 -10.78
CA LEU A 241 -10.94 -14.00 -10.71
C LEU A 241 -9.51 -13.71 -10.25
N GLU A 242 -9.01 -14.43 -9.24
CA GLU A 242 -7.62 -14.34 -8.77
C GLU A 242 -6.65 -14.68 -9.92
N LEU A 243 -6.93 -15.73 -10.71
CA LEU A 243 -6.14 -16.04 -11.91
C LEU A 243 -6.22 -14.93 -12.98
N CYS A 244 -7.36 -14.25 -13.09
CA CYS A 244 -7.46 -13.08 -13.96
C CYS A 244 -6.66 -11.89 -13.42
N GLY A 245 -6.57 -11.72 -12.10
CA GLY A 245 -5.67 -10.77 -11.43
C GLY A 245 -4.21 -11.06 -11.73
N ALA A 246 -3.77 -12.31 -11.57
CA ALA A 246 -2.43 -12.79 -11.89
C ALA A 246 -2.05 -12.52 -13.36
N LEU A 247 -2.95 -12.84 -14.30
CA LEU A 247 -2.73 -12.56 -15.72
C LEU A 247 -2.67 -11.06 -16.01
N LEU A 248 -3.52 -10.25 -15.36
CA LEU A 248 -3.50 -8.79 -15.52
C LEU A 248 -2.18 -8.20 -15.02
N GLY A 249 -1.69 -8.65 -13.86
CA GLY A 249 -0.41 -8.24 -13.29
C GLY A 249 0.76 -8.62 -14.20
N THR A 250 0.74 -9.82 -14.75
CA THR A 250 1.75 -10.29 -15.72
C THR A 250 1.82 -9.39 -16.95
N ARG A 251 0.67 -9.10 -17.57
CA ARG A 251 0.58 -8.21 -18.74
C ARG A 251 0.96 -6.76 -18.39
N LEU A 252 0.62 -6.29 -17.19
CA LEU A 252 0.99 -4.97 -16.73
C LEU A 252 2.51 -4.86 -16.54
N CYS A 253 3.13 -5.84 -15.89
CA CYS A 253 4.57 -5.93 -15.70
C CYS A 253 5.30 -5.92 -17.04
N LYS A 254 4.86 -6.72 -18.03
CA LYS A 254 5.42 -6.71 -19.39
C LYS A 254 5.39 -5.33 -20.03
N LYS A 255 4.26 -4.62 -19.94
CA LYS A 255 4.16 -3.24 -20.45
C LYS A 255 5.10 -2.28 -19.74
N VAL A 256 5.27 -2.44 -18.42
CA VAL A 256 6.23 -1.63 -17.65
C VAL A 256 7.65 -1.90 -18.14
N LEU A 257 8.04 -3.17 -18.25
CA LEU A 257 9.36 -3.57 -18.77
C LEU A 257 9.61 -3.00 -20.17
N ASP A 258 8.64 -3.10 -21.09
CA ASP A 258 8.74 -2.57 -22.45
C ASP A 258 8.85 -1.02 -22.48
N SER A 259 8.37 -0.34 -21.43
CA SER A 259 8.38 1.13 -21.34
C SER A 259 9.59 1.68 -20.57
N LEU A 260 10.26 0.84 -19.78
CA LEU A 260 11.42 1.26 -19.01
C LEU A 260 12.66 1.24 -19.90
N THR A 261 13.41 2.34 -19.89
CA THR A 261 14.73 2.39 -20.52
C THR A 261 15.79 1.70 -19.66
N VAL A 262 15.50 1.49 -18.37
CA VAL A 262 16.37 0.82 -17.41
C VAL A 262 16.25 -0.69 -17.47
N LYS A 263 17.39 -1.38 -17.46
CA LYS A 263 17.41 -2.84 -17.35
C LYS A 263 16.92 -3.24 -15.96
N ILE A 264 15.98 -4.18 -15.92
CA ILE A 264 15.51 -4.82 -14.70
C ILE A 264 16.17 -6.19 -14.59
N ASP A 265 16.76 -6.48 -13.44
CA ASP A 265 17.49 -7.72 -13.22
C ASP A 265 16.57 -8.90 -12.91
N GLN A 266 15.45 -8.63 -12.23
CA GLN A 266 14.51 -9.68 -11.83
C GLN A 266 13.09 -9.16 -11.61
N CYS A 267 12.09 -9.95 -12.00
CA CYS A 267 10.69 -9.72 -11.63
C CYS A 267 10.23 -10.75 -10.59
N TYR A 268 9.48 -10.26 -9.61
CA TYR A 268 8.85 -11.05 -8.56
C TYR A 268 7.35 -10.83 -8.61
N TYR A 269 6.59 -11.91 -8.59
CA TYR A 269 5.14 -11.90 -8.66
C TYR A 269 4.57 -12.46 -7.36
N TRP A 270 3.55 -11.80 -6.83
CA TRP A 270 2.96 -12.11 -5.53
C TRP A 270 1.46 -12.27 -5.65
N SER A 271 0.96 -13.35 -5.07
CA SER A 271 -0.47 -13.65 -4.98
C SER A 271 -0.76 -14.24 -3.60
N ASP A 272 -1.87 -13.87 -3.00
CA ASP A 272 -2.39 -14.50 -1.78
C ASP A 272 -3.26 -15.73 -2.10
N SER A 273 -3.68 -15.88 -3.37
CA SER A 273 -4.32 -17.10 -3.84
C SER A 273 -3.35 -18.27 -3.99
N THR A 274 -3.40 -19.19 -3.03
CA THR A 274 -2.67 -20.48 -3.10
C THR A 274 -3.16 -21.35 -4.25
N ILE A 275 -4.45 -21.26 -4.62
CA ILE A 275 -5.03 -22.01 -5.75
C ILE A 275 -4.40 -21.54 -7.07
N VAL A 276 -4.25 -20.23 -7.26
CA VAL A 276 -3.56 -19.69 -8.45
C VAL A 276 -2.11 -20.15 -8.49
N LEU A 277 -1.38 -20.06 -7.38
CA LEU A 277 0.00 -20.55 -7.29
C LEU A 277 0.09 -22.07 -7.59
N GLY A 278 -0.88 -22.86 -7.12
CA GLY A 278 -0.98 -24.28 -7.43
C GLY A 278 -1.22 -24.54 -8.92
N TRP A 279 -2.10 -23.77 -9.56
CA TRP A 279 -2.32 -23.86 -11.01
C TRP A 279 -1.08 -23.45 -11.82
N LEU A 280 -0.35 -22.42 -11.39
CA LEU A 280 0.90 -21.98 -12.02
C LEU A 280 2.02 -23.02 -11.90
N ASN A 281 1.97 -23.92 -10.93
CA ASN A 281 2.91 -25.04 -10.79
C ASN A 281 2.39 -26.35 -11.42
N THR A 282 1.18 -26.35 -11.97
CA THR A 282 0.57 -27.53 -12.58
C THR A 282 0.83 -27.55 -14.09
N ALA A 283 1.20 -28.73 -14.61
CA ALA A 283 1.31 -28.92 -16.06
C ALA A 283 0.00 -28.57 -16.78
N THR A 284 0.06 -27.68 -17.77
CA THR A 284 -1.13 -27.04 -18.34
C THR A 284 -2.07 -28.01 -19.05
N SER A 285 -1.55 -29.16 -19.51
CA SER A 285 -2.35 -30.27 -20.04
C SER A 285 -3.40 -30.81 -19.06
N ARG A 286 -3.17 -30.67 -17.75
CA ARG A 286 -4.07 -31.14 -16.67
C ARG A 286 -5.13 -30.10 -16.26
N LEU A 287 -5.02 -28.88 -16.75
CA LEU A 287 -5.91 -27.77 -16.38
C LEU A 287 -7.08 -27.65 -17.35
N GLU A 288 -8.24 -27.22 -16.87
CA GLU A 288 -9.39 -26.90 -17.73
C GLU A 288 -9.06 -25.76 -18.70
N ARG A 289 -9.72 -25.71 -19.86
CA ARG A 289 -9.42 -24.77 -20.96
C ARG A 289 -9.30 -23.31 -20.51
N PHE A 290 -10.19 -22.83 -19.64
CA PHE A 290 -10.16 -21.45 -19.14
C PHE A 290 -8.89 -21.15 -18.33
N VAL A 291 -8.53 -22.07 -17.42
CA VAL A 291 -7.38 -21.96 -16.52
C VAL A 291 -6.10 -22.18 -17.32
N ARG A 292 -6.05 -23.26 -18.11
CA ARG A 292 -4.94 -23.64 -19.00
C ARG A 292 -4.47 -22.48 -19.87
N ASN A 293 -5.39 -21.81 -20.58
CA ASN A 293 -5.01 -20.75 -21.50
C ASN A 293 -4.34 -19.56 -20.77
N ARG A 294 -4.80 -19.23 -19.56
CA ARG A 294 -4.24 -18.13 -18.77
C ARG A 294 -2.93 -18.52 -18.10
N VAL A 295 -2.86 -19.75 -17.58
CA VAL A 295 -1.63 -20.29 -16.97
C VAL A 295 -0.52 -20.39 -18.01
N ASN A 296 -0.79 -20.89 -19.22
CA ASN A 296 0.18 -20.90 -20.32
C ASN A 296 0.72 -19.49 -20.58
N GLU A 297 -0.16 -18.50 -20.74
CA GLU A 297 0.27 -17.13 -21.02
C GLU A 297 1.09 -16.52 -19.88
N ILE A 298 0.73 -16.81 -18.63
CA ILE A 298 1.50 -16.36 -17.46
C ILE A 298 2.88 -17.02 -17.46
N GLN A 299 2.95 -18.34 -17.56
CA GLN A 299 4.21 -19.09 -17.53
C GLN A 299 5.15 -18.69 -18.68
N GLU A 300 4.62 -18.47 -19.89
CA GLU A 300 5.40 -17.99 -21.04
C GLU A 300 5.93 -16.58 -20.80
N SER A 301 5.14 -15.70 -20.18
CA SER A 301 5.51 -14.30 -19.96
C SER A 301 6.44 -14.09 -18.76
N THR A 302 6.39 -14.98 -17.77
CA THR A 302 7.20 -14.90 -16.53
C THR A 302 8.26 -15.99 -16.48
N ALA A 303 8.74 -16.46 -17.65
CA ALA A 303 9.74 -17.50 -17.73
C ALA A 303 11.07 -17.02 -17.13
N GLY A 304 11.49 -17.63 -16.02
CA GLY A 304 12.69 -17.23 -15.28
C GLY A 304 12.41 -16.31 -14.08
N ASP A 305 11.18 -15.85 -13.91
CA ASP A 305 10.76 -15.05 -12.77
C ASP A 305 10.18 -15.92 -11.64
N THR A 306 10.05 -15.33 -10.45
CA THR A 306 9.56 -16.04 -9.26
C THR A 306 8.14 -15.62 -8.91
N TRP A 307 7.25 -16.60 -8.78
CA TRP A 307 5.94 -16.43 -8.14
C TRP A 307 6.00 -16.86 -6.68
N SER A 308 5.42 -16.07 -5.78
CA SER A 308 5.48 -16.30 -4.34
C SER A 308 4.16 -15.93 -3.65
N TYR A 309 3.92 -16.57 -2.51
CA TYR A 309 2.78 -16.28 -1.68
C TYR A 309 2.99 -14.99 -0.88
N VAL A 310 1.96 -14.15 -0.81
CA VAL A 310 1.87 -13.01 0.12
C VAL A 310 0.63 -13.19 1.00
N PRO A 311 0.69 -13.00 2.32
CA PRO A 311 -0.52 -13.02 3.14
C PRO A 311 -1.49 -11.90 2.73
N SER A 312 -2.81 -12.18 2.67
CA SER A 312 -3.80 -11.17 2.23
C SER A 312 -3.69 -9.85 2.98
N LYS A 313 -3.54 -9.88 4.31
CA LYS A 313 -3.36 -8.67 5.14
C LYS A 313 -2.11 -7.84 4.79
N GLN A 314 -1.15 -8.43 4.10
CA GLN A 314 0.09 -7.81 3.65
C GLN A 314 0.10 -7.59 2.13
N ASN A 315 -0.97 -7.96 1.42
CA ASN A 315 -1.08 -7.83 -0.02
C ASN A 315 -1.52 -6.41 -0.37
N PRO A 316 -0.65 -5.55 -0.94
CA PRO A 316 -1.04 -4.19 -1.31
C PRO A 316 -2.08 -4.15 -2.44
N ALA A 317 -2.29 -5.26 -3.17
CA ALA A 317 -3.32 -5.36 -4.20
C ALA A 317 -4.76 -5.47 -3.64
N ASP A 318 -4.93 -5.67 -2.32
CA ASP A 318 -6.25 -5.60 -1.65
C ASP A 318 -6.95 -4.26 -1.93
N LEU A 319 -6.19 -3.16 -1.95
CA LEU A 319 -6.73 -1.82 -2.24
C LEU A 319 -7.31 -1.74 -3.67
N VAL A 320 -6.74 -2.53 -4.58
CA VAL A 320 -7.10 -2.57 -6.00
C VAL A 320 -8.37 -3.41 -6.22
N SER A 321 -8.56 -4.48 -5.45
CA SER A 321 -9.69 -5.41 -5.62
C SER A 321 -10.89 -5.09 -4.71
N ARG A 322 -10.64 -4.64 -3.47
CA ARG A 322 -11.68 -4.39 -2.44
C ARG A 322 -12.04 -2.91 -2.36
N GLY A 323 -11.18 -2.05 -2.91
CA GLY A 323 -11.29 -0.60 -2.83
C GLY A 323 -10.90 -0.07 -1.46
N VAL A 324 -10.83 1.26 -1.37
CA VAL A 324 -10.61 1.97 -0.12
C VAL A 324 -11.81 2.86 0.11
N LYS A 325 -12.21 3.04 1.38
CA LYS A 325 -13.23 4.03 1.71
C LYS A 325 -12.82 5.40 1.18
N ALA A 326 -13.79 6.12 0.61
CA ALA A 326 -13.53 7.39 -0.08
C ALA A 326 -12.93 8.45 0.85
N ASP A 327 -13.22 8.40 2.15
CA ASP A 327 -12.66 9.26 3.19
C ASP A 327 -11.12 9.16 3.29
N LEU A 328 -10.57 7.95 3.19
CA LEU A 328 -9.13 7.69 3.24
C LEU A 328 -8.40 8.19 1.98
N ILE A 329 -9.10 8.24 0.83
CA ILE A 329 -8.57 8.69 -0.46
C ILE A 329 -8.72 10.20 -0.62
N MET A 330 -9.90 10.75 -0.31
CA MET A 330 -10.25 12.14 -0.61
C MET A 330 -9.37 13.12 0.17
N LYS A 331 -8.96 12.76 1.41
CA LYS A 331 -8.21 13.66 2.31
C LYS A 331 -8.79 15.08 2.30
N ALA A 332 -10.11 15.19 2.25
CA ALA A 332 -10.80 16.48 2.20
C ALA A 332 -10.53 17.25 3.48
N VAL A 333 -10.42 18.56 3.36
CA VAL A 333 -10.14 19.45 4.49
C VAL A 333 -11.39 20.27 4.79
N HIS A 334 -11.71 20.43 6.07
CA HIS A 334 -12.70 21.38 6.57
C HIS A 334 -12.02 22.24 7.64
N ILE A 335 -12.16 23.56 7.55
CA ILE A 335 -11.47 24.51 8.41
C ILE A 335 -12.52 25.34 9.16
N GLU A 336 -12.38 25.42 10.48
CA GLU A 336 -13.24 26.25 11.33
C GLU A 336 -12.38 27.23 12.13
N LEU A 337 -12.74 28.51 12.06
CA LEU A 337 -12.16 29.53 12.92
C LEU A 337 -12.85 29.51 14.28
N VAL A 338 -12.08 29.32 15.35
CA VAL A 338 -12.55 29.35 16.73
C VAL A 338 -11.87 30.47 17.51
N SER A 339 -12.63 31.14 18.38
CA SER A 339 -12.14 32.27 19.17
C SER A 339 -11.39 31.84 20.44
N SER A 340 -11.54 30.58 20.86
CA SER A 340 -10.89 30.02 22.05
C SER A 340 -10.65 28.52 21.87
N LEU A 341 -9.71 27.99 22.65
CA LEU A 341 -9.43 26.57 22.73
C LEU A 341 -10.18 25.96 23.92
N THR A 342 -11.52 26.09 23.94
CA THR A 342 -12.40 25.53 24.97
C THR A 342 -13.32 24.44 24.40
N LYS A 343 -13.94 23.67 25.28
CA LYS A 343 -14.93 22.64 24.94
C LYS A 343 -16.11 23.22 24.13
N GLU A 344 -16.66 24.35 24.56
CA GLU A 344 -17.84 24.96 23.95
C GLU A 344 -17.54 25.45 22.53
N ALA A 345 -16.36 26.04 22.34
CA ALA A 345 -15.89 26.46 21.01
C ALA A 345 -15.69 25.26 20.08
N TYR A 346 -15.17 24.14 20.61
CA TYR A 346 -15.04 22.88 19.88
C TYR A 346 -16.41 22.31 19.46
N LEU A 347 -17.36 22.21 20.39
CA LEU A 347 -18.71 21.71 20.10
C LEU A 347 -19.43 22.57 19.05
N ALA A 348 -19.30 23.89 19.14
CA ALA A 348 -19.84 24.79 18.14
C ALA A 348 -19.21 24.56 16.76
N ALA A 349 -17.89 24.34 16.69
CA ALA A 349 -17.19 24.02 15.45
C ALA A 349 -17.63 22.66 14.87
N LEU A 350 -17.78 21.64 15.71
CA LEU A 350 -18.24 20.32 15.29
C LEU A 350 -19.69 20.37 14.77
N ASN A 351 -20.58 21.12 15.42
CA ASN A 351 -21.94 21.33 14.92
C ASN A 351 -21.96 22.02 13.55
N ARG A 352 -21.12 23.05 13.35
CA ARG A 352 -20.97 23.70 12.04
C ARG A 352 -20.42 22.76 10.97
N PHE A 353 -19.49 21.86 11.33
CA PHE A 353 -19.02 20.81 10.44
C PHE A 353 -20.15 19.85 10.04
N MET A 354 -20.85 19.27 11.03
CA MET A 354 -21.92 18.29 10.79
C MET A 354 -23.07 18.89 9.97
N ALA A 355 -23.42 20.15 10.20
CA ALA A 355 -24.44 20.85 9.43
C ALA A 355 -24.08 21.01 7.94
N ARG A 356 -22.78 21.09 7.59
CA ARG A 356 -22.33 21.26 6.20
C ARG A 356 -21.92 19.96 5.52
N ARG A 357 -21.38 19.00 6.29
CA ARG A 357 -20.76 17.78 5.76
C ARG A 357 -21.55 16.50 6.08
N GLY A 358 -22.60 16.62 6.88
CA GLY A 358 -23.28 15.48 7.46
C GLY A 358 -22.56 14.97 8.71
N ARG A 359 -23.26 14.11 9.46
CA ARG A 359 -22.75 13.53 10.69
C ARG A 359 -21.68 12.47 10.38
N PRO A 360 -20.48 12.52 10.97
CA PRO A 360 -19.48 11.49 10.80
C PRO A 360 -19.86 10.23 11.58
N GLN A 361 -19.49 9.06 11.04
CA GLN A 361 -19.63 7.79 11.74
C GLN A 361 -18.53 7.60 12.80
N THR A 362 -17.31 8.07 12.51
CA THR A 362 -16.15 7.92 13.39
C THR A 362 -15.32 9.21 13.40
N ILE A 363 -14.86 9.62 14.57
CA ILE A 363 -13.94 10.75 14.75
C ILE A 363 -12.67 10.26 15.43
N TYR A 364 -11.52 10.57 14.84
CA TYR A 364 -10.20 10.34 15.43
C TYR A 364 -9.62 11.64 15.98
N SER A 365 -9.06 11.61 17.19
CA SER A 365 -8.44 12.77 17.84
C SER A 365 -7.25 12.37 18.72
N ASP A 366 -6.41 13.34 19.06
CA ASP A 366 -5.49 13.21 20.20
C ASP A 366 -6.24 13.36 21.53
N HIS A 367 -5.53 13.12 22.64
CA HIS A 367 -6.05 13.21 24.00
C HIS A 367 -6.17 14.66 24.52
N GLY A 368 -6.39 15.64 23.64
CA GLY A 368 -6.65 17.01 24.04
C GLY A 368 -7.87 17.13 24.96
N SER A 369 -7.75 17.86 26.07
CA SER A 369 -8.78 17.97 27.11
C SER A 369 -10.12 18.50 26.58
N ASN A 370 -10.10 19.40 25.61
CA ASN A 370 -11.31 19.94 24.96
C ASN A 370 -12.05 18.90 24.13
N PHE A 371 -11.32 17.99 23.48
CA PHE A 371 -11.91 16.90 22.69
C PHE A 371 -12.53 15.87 23.63
N ILE A 372 -11.81 15.44 24.66
CA ILE A 372 -12.33 14.53 25.70
C ILE A 372 -13.60 15.11 26.34
N GLY A 373 -13.54 16.37 26.77
CA GLY A 373 -14.69 17.05 27.39
C GLY A 373 -15.89 17.16 26.44
N GLY A 374 -15.66 17.49 25.17
CA GLY A 374 -16.73 17.61 24.17
C GLY A 374 -17.37 16.26 23.84
N PHE A 375 -16.56 15.20 23.77
CA PHE A 375 -17.07 13.85 23.51
C PHE A 375 -17.92 13.30 24.65
N ASN A 376 -17.52 13.52 25.90
CA ASN A 376 -18.30 13.10 27.05
C ASN A 376 -19.68 13.79 27.06
N GLU A 377 -19.72 15.10 26.82
CA GLU A 377 -20.97 15.85 26.78
C GLU A 377 -21.89 15.41 25.63
N LEU A 378 -21.35 15.21 24.42
CA LEU A 378 -22.14 14.68 23.30
C LEU A 378 -22.65 13.27 23.58
N SER A 379 -21.81 12.41 24.16
CA SER A 379 -22.20 11.05 24.51
C SER A 379 -23.32 11.04 25.55
N ASP A 380 -23.26 11.92 26.55
CA ASP A 380 -24.30 12.06 27.57
C ASP A 380 -25.61 12.60 26.97
N LEU A 381 -25.53 13.58 26.05
CA LEU A 381 -26.70 14.08 25.32
C LEU A 381 -27.36 13.00 24.45
N PHE A 382 -26.57 12.19 23.74
CA PHE A 382 -27.11 11.07 22.95
C PHE A 382 -27.79 10.03 23.85
N ARG A 383 -27.16 9.64 24.97
CA ARG A 383 -27.76 8.70 25.93
C ARG A 383 -29.06 9.22 26.54
N ASN A 384 -29.13 10.51 26.87
CA ASN A 384 -30.30 11.12 27.50
C ASN A 384 -31.44 11.42 26.51
N SER A 385 -31.17 11.53 25.21
CA SER A 385 -32.20 11.82 24.19
C SER A 385 -32.89 10.58 23.64
N LEU A 386 -32.34 9.38 23.89
CA LEU A 386 -32.86 8.09 23.41
C LEU A 386 -34.07 7.58 24.22
N SER A 387 -34.47 8.24 25.31
CA SER A 387 -35.66 7.87 26.08
C SER A 387 -36.99 8.24 25.40
N ASP A 388 -37.01 9.21 24.48
CA ASP A 388 -38.25 9.79 23.95
C ASP A 388 -38.44 9.70 22.42
N ILE A 389 -37.51 9.10 21.65
CA ILE A 389 -37.61 9.00 20.18
C ILE A 389 -37.49 7.55 19.69
N PRO A 390 -38.48 7.02 18.93
CA PRO A 390 -38.51 5.61 18.52
C PRO A 390 -37.40 5.24 17.53
N THR A 391 -36.49 4.37 17.99
CA THR A 391 -35.77 3.21 17.36
C THR A 391 -35.15 3.30 15.96
N ILE A 392 -35.33 4.38 15.18
CA ILE A 392 -34.64 4.57 13.89
C ILE A 392 -33.29 5.29 14.10
N LEU A 393 -33.16 6.09 15.18
CA LEU A 393 -31.95 6.83 15.55
C LEU A 393 -31.02 6.08 16.51
N SER A 394 -31.41 4.89 16.99
CA SER A 394 -30.61 4.13 17.97
C SER A 394 -29.34 3.50 17.38
N HIS A 395 -29.16 3.54 16.06
CA HIS A 395 -27.91 3.17 15.37
C HIS A 395 -26.96 4.36 15.14
N ASP A 396 -27.36 5.57 15.54
CA ASP A 396 -26.62 6.81 15.27
C ASP A 396 -25.84 7.28 16.52
N GLU A 397 -24.79 6.57 16.91
CA GLU A 397 -23.75 7.09 17.80
C GLU A 397 -22.48 7.40 16.99
N ILE A 398 -21.80 8.52 17.31
CA ILE A 398 -20.49 8.81 16.70
C ILE A 398 -19.45 7.99 17.47
N ASP A 399 -18.68 7.16 16.76
CA ASP A 399 -17.59 6.39 17.34
C ASP A 399 -16.35 7.29 17.52
N PHE A 400 -16.06 7.66 18.77
CA PHE A 400 -14.90 8.50 19.11
C PHE A 400 -13.68 7.64 19.42
N LYS A 401 -12.59 7.86 18.68
CA LYS A 401 -11.33 7.13 18.82
C LYS A 401 -10.17 8.05 19.14
N PHE A 402 -9.45 7.71 20.20
CA PHE A 402 -8.24 8.43 20.59
C PHE A 402 -6.99 7.70 20.12
N ILE A 403 -6.07 8.44 19.53
CA ILE A 403 -4.79 7.86 19.14
C ILE A 403 -3.93 7.55 20.38
N PRO A 404 -3.19 6.42 20.39
CA PRO A 404 -2.28 6.13 21.49
C PRO A 404 -1.26 7.25 21.67
N PRO A 405 -0.93 7.62 22.92
CA PRO A 405 0.13 8.59 23.18
C PRO A 405 1.44 8.13 22.52
N TYR A 406 2.20 9.08 21.95
CA TYR A 406 3.49 8.84 21.27
C TYR A 406 3.44 7.99 19.98
N SER A 407 2.34 8.02 19.23
CA SER A 407 2.23 7.34 17.92
C SER A 407 2.10 8.33 16.73
N PRO A 408 3.19 9.00 16.29
CA PRO A 408 3.16 10.03 15.23
C PRO A 408 2.55 9.58 13.91
N HIS A 409 2.67 8.29 13.57
CA HIS A 409 2.16 7.73 12.32
C HIS A 409 0.64 7.85 12.17
N PHE A 410 -0.13 7.87 13.27
CA PHE A 410 -1.58 8.02 13.21
C PHE A 410 -2.02 9.46 12.92
N GLY A 411 -1.19 10.47 13.24
CA GLY A 411 -1.51 11.89 13.04
C GLY A 411 -1.00 12.52 11.76
N GLY A 412 -0.13 11.83 11.02
CA GLY A 412 0.54 12.41 9.84
C GLY A 412 -0.41 12.95 8.76
N ILE A 413 -1.61 12.39 8.62
CA ILE A 413 -2.60 12.86 7.62
C ILE A 413 -3.11 14.27 7.95
N TRP A 414 -3.59 14.50 9.18
CA TRP A 414 -4.08 15.83 9.55
C TRP A 414 -2.94 16.80 9.81
N GLU A 415 -1.77 16.35 10.25
CA GLU A 415 -0.58 17.21 10.35
C GLU A 415 -0.12 17.73 8.98
N ALA A 416 -0.14 16.89 7.95
CA ALA A 416 0.14 17.31 6.58
C ALA A 416 -0.90 18.33 6.07
N ALA A 417 -2.18 18.16 6.42
CA ALA A 417 -3.22 19.14 6.12
C ALA A 417 -2.96 20.47 6.85
N VAL A 418 -2.67 20.45 8.15
CA VAL A 418 -2.32 21.64 8.94
C VAL A 418 -1.09 22.35 8.36
N LYS A 419 -0.06 21.60 7.96
CA LYS A 419 1.13 22.15 7.29
C LYS A 419 0.76 22.87 5.99
N SER A 420 -0.14 22.29 5.19
CA SER A 420 -0.61 22.87 3.93
C SER A 420 -1.41 24.15 4.17
N VAL A 421 -2.29 24.18 5.17
CA VAL A 421 -3.02 25.40 5.56
C VAL A 421 -2.06 26.49 6.02
N LYS A 422 -1.11 26.16 6.91
CA LYS A 422 -0.08 27.11 7.38
C LYS A 422 0.80 27.64 6.25
N HIS A 423 1.09 26.82 5.24
CA HIS A 423 1.85 27.26 4.07
C HIS A 423 1.10 28.38 3.31
N HIS A 424 -0.20 28.20 3.05
CA HIS A 424 -1.02 29.22 2.39
C HIS A 424 -1.15 30.46 3.28
N LEU A 425 -1.49 30.29 4.57
CA LEU A 425 -1.63 31.41 5.51
C LEU A 425 -0.39 32.30 5.59
N ARG A 426 0.83 31.72 5.60
CA ARG A 426 2.07 32.51 5.64
C ARG A 426 2.29 33.35 4.38
N ARG A 427 1.85 32.86 3.21
CA ARG A 427 1.99 33.57 1.94
C ARG A 427 0.91 34.63 1.76
N VAL A 428 -0.29 34.33 2.26
CA VAL A 428 -1.46 35.22 2.19
C VAL A 428 -1.32 36.35 3.22
N LEU A 429 -1.13 36.01 4.49
CA LEU A 429 -1.29 36.98 5.58
C LEU A 429 -0.01 37.72 5.97
N ALA A 430 1.19 37.26 5.59
CA ALA A 430 2.48 37.89 5.92
C ALA A 430 2.52 38.57 7.32
N LEU A 431 2.58 39.91 7.39
CA LEU A 431 2.52 40.74 8.61
C LEU A 431 1.19 41.52 8.76
N ALA A 432 0.16 41.17 8.01
CA ALA A 432 -1.12 41.89 8.03
C ALA A 432 -1.98 41.50 9.24
N HIS A 433 -2.53 42.50 9.92
CA HIS A 433 -3.60 42.30 10.90
C HIS A 433 -4.94 42.14 10.17
N VAL A 434 -5.62 41.03 10.42
CA VAL A 434 -6.94 40.71 9.86
C VAL A 434 -7.99 40.61 10.95
N THR A 435 -9.20 41.06 10.62
CA THR A 435 -10.42 40.90 11.43
C THR A 435 -10.93 39.46 11.36
N TYR A 436 -11.92 39.14 12.20
CA TYR A 436 -12.54 37.81 12.21
C TYR A 436 -13.15 37.45 10.84
N GLU A 437 -13.92 38.37 10.24
CA GLU A 437 -14.57 38.18 8.93
C GLU A 437 -13.56 38.01 7.79
N GLU A 438 -12.46 38.76 7.84
CA GLU A 438 -11.36 38.65 6.86
C GLU A 438 -10.65 37.29 7.02
N MET A 439 -10.40 36.84 8.25
CA MET A 439 -9.76 35.54 8.53
C MET A 439 -10.63 34.36 8.11
N ILE A 440 -11.93 34.36 8.45
CA ILE A 440 -12.83 33.26 8.06
C ILE A 440 -13.00 33.18 6.54
N THR A 441 -13.06 34.32 5.85
CA THR A 441 -13.10 34.37 4.38
C THR A 441 -11.83 33.76 3.78
N CYS A 442 -10.66 34.16 4.28
CA CYS A 442 -9.37 33.61 3.85
C CYS A 442 -9.29 32.09 4.09
N LEU A 443 -9.72 31.60 5.26
CA LEU A 443 -9.69 30.17 5.57
C LEU A 443 -10.63 29.37 4.66
N ASN A 444 -11.83 29.88 4.38
CA ASN A 444 -12.76 29.24 3.44
C ASN A 444 -12.19 29.17 2.01
N GLN A 445 -11.46 30.19 1.58
CA GLN A 445 -10.77 30.19 0.28
C GLN A 445 -9.63 29.16 0.26
N ILE A 446 -8.81 29.08 1.31
CA ILE A 446 -7.76 28.06 1.44
C ILE A 446 -8.37 26.66 1.45
N GLU A 447 -9.48 26.46 2.16
CA GLU A 447 -10.22 25.19 2.14
C GLU A 447 -10.65 24.82 0.72
N ALA A 448 -11.20 25.77 -0.04
CA ALA A 448 -11.62 25.54 -1.42
C ALA A 448 -10.43 25.16 -2.32
N ILE A 449 -9.31 25.86 -2.20
CA ILE A 449 -8.07 25.55 -2.93
C ILE A 449 -7.60 24.13 -2.61
N LEU A 450 -7.46 23.79 -1.33
CA LEU A 450 -7.03 22.46 -0.91
C LEU A 450 -8.00 21.38 -1.42
N ASN A 451 -9.31 21.62 -1.41
CA ASN A 451 -10.30 20.66 -1.90
C ASN A 451 -10.46 20.64 -3.43
N SER A 452 -9.88 21.60 -4.16
CA SER A 452 -9.83 21.62 -5.63
C SER A 452 -8.61 20.90 -6.21
N ARG A 453 -7.65 20.50 -5.37
CA ARG A 453 -6.42 19.82 -5.83
C ARG A 453 -6.73 18.48 -6.53
N PRO A 454 -6.01 18.13 -7.61
CA PRO A 454 -6.11 16.79 -8.22
C PRO A 454 -5.70 15.68 -7.24
N LEU A 455 -6.50 14.60 -7.17
CA LEU A 455 -6.19 13.38 -6.42
C LEU A 455 -5.34 12.40 -7.24
N THR A 456 -5.37 12.54 -8.56
CA THR A 456 -4.60 11.74 -9.51
C THR A 456 -3.70 12.65 -10.34
N PRO A 457 -2.58 12.14 -10.88
CA PRO A 457 -1.86 12.83 -11.95
C PRO A 457 -2.84 13.23 -13.06
N LEU A 458 -2.62 14.42 -13.62
CA LEU A 458 -3.39 14.88 -14.78
C LEU A 458 -3.06 14.01 -16.00
N SER A 459 -4.06 13.85 -16.87
CA SER A 459 -3.87 13.17 -18.15
C SER A 459 -2.79 13.88 -18.97
N SER A 460 -1.98 13.11 -19.71
CA SER A 460 -1.05 13.67 -20.69
C SER A 460 -1.74 14.04 -22.01
N ASP A 461 -3.03 13.71 -22.16
CA ASP A 461 -3.83 14.10 -23.31
C ASP A 461 -4.26 15.57 -23.17
N PRO A 462 -3.85 16.48 -24.08
CA PRO A 462 -4.20 17.90 -24.03
C PRO A 462 -5.71 18.17 -24.19
N SER A 463 -6.50 17.19 -24.65
CA SER A 463 -7.95 17.29 -24.75
C SER A 463 -8.69 16.88 -23.47
N ASP A 464 -8.01 16.20 -22.55
CA ASP A 464 -8.58 15.74 -21.28
C ASP A 464 -8.21 16.70 -20.14
N LEU A 465 -9.07 17.69 -19.93
CA LEU A 465 -8.98 18.64 -18.82
C LEU A 465 -9.68 18.13 -17.55
N SER A 466 -10.16 16.88 -17.55
CA SER A 466 -10.88 16.32 -16.41
C SER A 466 -9.91 15.87 -15.33
N PHE A 467 -10.21 16.21 -14.08
CA PHE A 467 -9.45 15.75 -12.93
C PHE A 467 -10.39 15.44 -11.78
N LEU A 468 -10.02 14.45 -10.98
CA LEU A 468 -10.77 14.13 -9.78
C LEU A 468 -10.17 14.89 -8.60
N SER A 469 -11.00 15.60 -7.84
CA SER A 469 -10.59 16.38 -6.67
C SER A 469 -11.41 15.98 -5.44
N PRO A 470 -10.96 16.31 -4.21
CA PRO A 470 -11.77 16.10 -3.02
C PRO A 470 -13.18 16.71 -3.13
N SER A 471 -13.31 17.89 -3.74
CA SER A 471 -14.61 18.55 -3.89
C SER A 471 -15.60 17.79 -4.76
N HIS A 472 -15.13 16.98 -5.72
CA HIS A 472 -16.03 16.11 -6.50
C HIS A 472 -16.77 15.12 -5.59
N PHE A 473 -16.12 14.63 -4.53
CA PHE A 473 -16.76 13.76 -3.54
C PHE A 473 -17.63 14.53 -2.55
N LEU A 474 -17.24 15.76 -2.21
CA LEU A 474 -17.98 16.57 -1.22
C LEU A 474 -19.26 17.18 -1.78
N ILE A 475 -19.22 17.67 -3.03
CA ILE A 475 -20.31 18.47 -3.62
C ILE A 475 -20.65 18.05 -5.07
N GLY A 476 -20.03 17.00 -5.61
CA GLY A 476 -20.29 16.51 -6.96
C GLY A 476 -19.63 17.29 -8.10
N ARG A 477 -18.80 18.31 -7.80
CA ARG A 477 -18.17 19.19 -8.80
C ARG A 477 -16.86 19.82 -8.27
N PRO A 478 -16.00 20.38 -9.15
CA PRO A 478 -14.84 21.12 -8.69
C PRO A 478 -15.28 22.39 -7.95
N LEU A 479 -14.64 22.69 -6.80
CA LEU A 479 -14.75 24.00 -6.19
C LEU A 479 -14.03 25.01 -7.09
N THR A 480 -14.81 25.86 -7.72
CA THR A 480 -14.31 26.94 -8.56
C THR A 480 -14.57 28.27 -7.88
N SER A 481 -13.61 29.17 -8.03
CA SER A 481 -13.60 30.45 -7.37
C SER A 481 -13.96 31.53 -8.41
N VAL A 482 -14.73 32.54 -8.04
CA VAL A 482 -15.20 33.60 -8.98
C VAL A 482 -14.00 34.27 -9.67
N PRO A 483 -13.96 34.41 -11.01
CA PRO A 483 -12.83 35.04 -11.68
C PRO A 483 -12.73 36.51 -11.25
N TYR A 484 -11.57 36.90 -10.71
CA TYR A 484 -11.24 38.29 -10.39
C TYR A 484 -10.04 38.73 -11.24
N PRO A 485 -9.92 40.03 -11.56
CA PRO A 485 -8.77 40.54 -12.30
C PRO A 485 -7.47 40.25 -11.53
N GLN A 486 -6.46 39.69 -12.21
CA GLN A 486 -5.13 39.61 -11.61
C GLN A 486 -4.61 41.02 -11.40
N VAL A 487 -4.34 41.39 -10.15
CA VAL A 487 -3.81 42.72 -9.83
C VAL A 487 -2.28 42.70 -9.88
N SER A 488 -1.70 42.41 -11.04
CA SER A 488 -0.26 42.51 -11.25
C SER A 488 0.17 43.98 -11.07
N ASP A 489 1.32 44.23 -10.41
CA ASP A 489 1.99 45.54 -10.35
C ASP A 489 1.33 46.66 -9.51
N CYS A 490 0.52 46.31 -8.51
CA CYS A 490 0.01 47.28 -7.54
C CYS A 490 0.82 47.27 -6.23
N ASN A 491 1.11 48.46 -5.68
CA ASN A 491 1.65 48.55 -4.32
C ASN A 491 0.60 48.01 -3.35
N VAL A 492 0.90 46.91 -2.65
CA VAL A 492 -0.01 46.23 -1.70
C VAL A 492 -0.61 47.21 -0.67
N HIS A 493 0.13 48.28 -0.34
CA HIS A 493 -0.35 49.33 0.56
C HIS A 493 -1.49 50.20 -0.01
N ARG A 494 -1.66 50.24 -1.34
CA ARG A 494 -2.72 50.97 -2.06
C ARG A 494 -3.97 50.15 -2.37
N LEU A 495 -3.90 48.83 -2.17
CA LEU A 495 -5.08 47.97 -2.29
C LEU A 495 -5.98 48.19 -1.08
N ASP A 496 -7.29 48.30 -1.34
CA ASP A 496 -8.27 48.22 -0.27
C ASP A 496 -8.23 46.82 0.39
N ARG A 497 -8.84 46.69 1.57
CA ARG A 497 -8.79 45.44 2.35
C ARG A 497 -9.39 44.24 1.62
N PHE A 498 -10.44 44.45 0.84
CA PHE A 498 -11.08 43.40 0.03
C PHE A 498 -10.18 43.00 -1.16
N GLN A 499 -9.62 43.99 -1.85
CA GLN A 499 -8.67 43.79 -2.94
C GLN A 499 -7.40 43.07 -2.48
N ARG A 500 -6.96 43.25 -1.23
CA ARG A 500 -5.86 42.46 -0.66
C ARG A 500 -6.23 40.99 -0.54
N ILE A 501 -7.41 40.65 -0.02
CA ILE A 501 -7.85 39.25 0.09
C ILE A 501 -7.93 38.60 -1.30
N GLU A 502 -8.43 39.31 -2.30
CA GLU A 502 -8.53 38.81 -3.68
C GLU A 502 -7.19 38.76 -4.44
N PHE A 503 -6.24 39.66 -4.13
CA PHE A 503 -4.89 39.64 -4.71
C PHE A 503 -4.07 38.41 -4.31
N LEU A 504 -4.37 37.81 -3.15
CA LEU A 504 -3.57 36.74 -2.54
C LEU A 504 -3.96 35.33 -3.02
N ARG A 505 -4.66 35.25 -4.15
CA ARG A 505 -5.16 34.03 -4.79
C ARG A 505 -4.09 33.24 -5.54
#